data_AF-A0A363U3Z4-F1
#
_entry.id   AF-A0A363U3Z4-F1
#
_cell.length_a   1.000
_cell.length_b   1.000
_cell.length_c   1.000
_cell.angle_alpha   90.00
_cell.angle_beta   90.00
_cell.angle_gamma   90.00
#
_symmetry.space_group_name_H-M   'P 1'
#
loop_
_entity.id
_entity.type
_entity.pdbx_description
1 polymer ?
#
loop_
_entity_poly.entity_id
_entity_poly.type
_entity_poly.pdbx_seq_one_letter_code
_entity_poly.pdbx_strand_id
1 'polypeptide(L)'
;MDNLDGCQIPGLPRMAEGRAAMEPQPLFRRLKRSLAVPWNYYVKRGLKYIYHASTKMREKVDTVRSQVEFSAGELVKVRSWDEIQSTLDPFKELKGCAFLPDMKQYCGTTQRVLQVMERFLDERDYKVKKVHGIVLLENVICRGTPAFGRCDRNCHLFWRAEWLEKVVA
;
A
#
# COMPACT_ATOMS: atom_id res chain seq x y z
N MET A 1 17.42 8.79 19.73
CA MET A 1 16.33 9.23 20.63
C MET A 1 15.48 7.98 20.82
N ASP A 2 15.96 7.04 21.62
CA ASP A 2 15.48 5.65 21.52
C ASP A 2 14.83 5.25 22.83
N ASN A 3 14.07 6.18 23.41
CA ASN A 3 13.11 5.81 24.41
C ASN A 3 11.87 5.27 23.68
N LEU A 4 11.80 3.94 23.57
CA LEU A 4 10.64 3.22 23.06
C LEU A 4 9.61 2.92 24.17
N ASP A 5 9.82 3.42 25.39
CA ASP A 5 8.89 3.28 26.51
C ASP A 5 7.55 3.92 26.10
N GLY A 6 6.49 3.12 26.15
CA GLY A 6 5.13 3.53 25.75
C GLY A 6 4.74 3.18 24.32
N CYS A 7 5.61 2.55 23.50
CA CYS A 7 5.20 2.01 22.20
C CYS A 7 4.67 0.58 22.34
N GLN A 8 3.53 0.28 21.71
CA GLN A 8 2.98 -1.08 21.67
C GLN A 8 3.80 -2.04 20.80
N ILE A 9 4.51 -1.53 19.79
CA ILE A 9 5.15 -2.36 18.75
C ILE A 9 6.27 -3.26 19.34
N PRO A 10 7.21 -2.76 20.17
CA PRO A 10 8.20 -3.61 20.82
C PRO A 10 7.59 -4.68 21.74
N GLY A 11 6.37 -4.45 22.25
CA GLY A 11 5.63 -5.40 23.07
C GLY A 11 4.97 -6.54 22.28
N LEU A 12 4.79 -6.40 20.96
CA LEU A 12 4.08 -7.38 20.12
C LEU A 12 4.61 -8.82 20.27
N PRO A 13 5.92 -9.10 20.29
CA PRO A 13 6.42 -10.46 20.45
C PRO A 13 6.05 -11.08 21.80
N ARG A 14 5.95 -10.27 22.86
CA ARG A 14 5.57 -10.74 24.21
C ARG A 14 4.06 -10.96 24.34
N MET A 15 3.25 -10.16 23.64
CA MET A 15 1.78 -10.31 23.61
C MET A 15 1.31 -11.44 22.68
N ALA A 16 2.15 -11.92 21.78
CA ALA A 16 1.79 -12.96 20.82
C ALA A 16 1.75 -14.35 21.47
N GLU A 17 0.61 -15.02 21.41
CA GLU A 17 0.43 -16.41 21.92
C GLU A 17 0.95 -17.48 20.95
N GLY A 18 1.28 -17.11 19.71
CA GLY A 18 1.77 -18.04 18.69
C GLY A 18 1.47 -17.57 17.27
N ARG A 19 1.56 -18.51 16.32
CA ARG A 19 1.21 -18.28 14.92
C ARG A 19 -0.21 -18.79 14.67
N ALA A 20 -1.09 -17.94 14.15
CA ALA A 20 -2.42 -18.35 13.72
C ALA A 20 -2.34 -19.41 12.61
N ALA A 21 -3.20 -20.43 12.68
CA ALA A 21 -3.38 -21.39 11.61
C ALA A 21 -3.90 -20.67 10.35
N MET A 22 -3.36 -21.04 9.19
CA MET A 22 -3.81 -20.48 7.93
C MET A 22 -4.90 -21.36 7.34
N GLU A 23 -5.88 -20.73 6.70
CA GLU A 23 -6.84 -21.44 5.83
C GLU A 23 -6.11 -22.36 4.84
N PRO A 24 -6.63 -23.58 4.57
CA PRO A 24 -6.03 -24.52 3.65
C PRO A 24 -5.79 -23.87 2.28
N GLN A 25 -4.53 -23.81 1.86
CA GLN A 25 -4.16 -23.28 0.55
C GLN A 25 -3.62 -24.39 -0.36
N PRO A 26 -3.85 -24.30 -1.70
CA PRO A 26 -3.26 -25.20 -2.66
C PRO A 26 -1.73 -25.28 -2.53
N LEU A 27 -1.15 -26.46 -2.81
CA LEU A 27 0.28 -26.74 -2.65
C LEU A 27 1.17 -25.68 -3.33
N PHE A 28 0.80 -25.25 -4.54
CA PHE A 28 1.55 -24.24 -5.29
C PHE A 28 1.61 -22.89 -4.56
N ARG A 29 0.55 -22.48 -3.84
CA ARG A 29 0.55 -21.24 -3.05
C ARG A 29 1.42 -21.36 -1.81
N ARG A 30 1.44 -22.55 -1.18
CA ARG A 30 2.33 -22.83 -0.04
C ARG A 30 3.80 -22.75 -0.47
N LEU A 31 4.16 -23.33 -1.61
CA LEU A 31 5.50 -23.24 -2.19
C LEU A 31 5.86 -21.81 -2.60
N LYS A 32 4.95 -21.11 -3.28
CA LYS A 32 5.15 -19.71 -3.66
C LYS A 32 5.38 -18.82 -2.42
N ARG A 33 4.69 -19.10 -1.31
CA ARG A 33 4.84 -18.36 -0.05
C ARG A 33 6.19 -18.60 0.61
N SER A 34 6.69 -19.85 0.68
CA SER A 34 8.01 -20.11 1.29
C SER A 34 9.13 -19.38 0.55
N LEU A 35 8.99 -19.23 -0.77
CA LEU A 35 9.92 -18.48 -1.62
C LEU A 35 9.61 -16.97 -1.68
N ALA A 36 8.46 -16.52 -1.20
CA ALA A 36 8.01 -15.13 -1.36
C ALA A 36 8.89 -14.13 -0.59
N VAL A 37 9.40 -14.50 0.59
CA VAL A 37 10.25 -13.60 1.39
C VAL A 37 11.58 -13.33 0.69
N PRO A 38 12.40 -14.34 0.32
CA PRO A 38 13.63 -14.10 -0.44
C PRO A 38 13.37 -13.40 -1.79
N TRP A 39 12.32 -13.81 -2.50
CA TRP A 39 11.96 -13.22 -3.78
C TRP A 39 11.64 -11.72 -3.65
N ASN A 40 10.79 -11.33 -2.70
CA ASN A 40 10.36 -9.94 -2.56
C ASN A 40 11.48 -9.04 -2.00
N TYR A 41 12.30 -9.54 -1.07
CA TYR A 41 13.35 -8.74 -0.44
C TYR A 41 14.61 -8.57 -1.29
N TYR A 42 15.02 -9.61 -2.02
CA TYR A 42 16.30 -9.60 -2.77
C TYR A 42 16.07 -9.48 -4.27
N VAL A 43 15.37 -10.44 -4.88
CA VAL A 43 15.27 -10.54 -6.35
C VAL A 43 14.41 -9.42 -6.92
N LYS A 44 13.17 -9.27 -6.44
CA LYS A 44 12.24 -8.23 -6.89
C LYS A 44 12.81 -6.83 -6.67
N ARG A 45 13.56 -6.62 -5.58
CA ARG A 45 14.23 -5.34 -5.30
C ARG A 45 15.27 -5.00 -6.36
N GLY A 46 16.12 -5.97 -6.74
CA GLY A 46 17.09 -5.79 -7.82
C GLY A 46 16.43 -5.52 -9.18
N LEU A 47 15.41 -6.31 -9.52
CA LEU A 47 14.65 -6.12 -10.77
C LEU A 47 13.99 -4.75 -10.86
N LYS A 48 13.38 -4.27 -9.77
CA LYS A 48 12.81 -2.92 -9.70
C LYS A 48 13.86 -1.84 -9.89
N TYR A 49 15.02 -1.99 -9.26
CA TYR A 49 16.11 -1.03 -9.41
C TYR A 49 16.53 -0.92 -10.88
N ILE A 50 16.74 -2.05 -11.55
CA ILE A 50 17.11 -2.09 -12.98
C ILE A 50 16.00 -1.47 -13.84
N TYR A 51 14.74 -1.87 -13.62
CA TYR A 51 13.59 -1.33 -14.34
C TYR A 51 13.51 0.20 -14.21
N HIS A 52 13.49 0.73 -12.98
CA HIS A 52 13.39 2.17 -12.75
C HIS A 52 14.63 2.95 -13.21
N ALA A 53 15.82 2.35 -13.17
CA ALA A 53 17.01 2.97 -13.78
C ALA A 53 16.84 3.13 -15.30
N SER A 54 16.27 2.12 -15.96
CA SER A 54 16.01 2.16 -17.40
C SER A 54 14.87 3.12 -17.79
N THR A 55 13.78 3.17 -17.01
CA THR A 55 12.64 4.06 -17.31
C THR A 55 12.91 5.51 -16.92
N LYS A 56 13.71 5.78 -15.89
CA LYS A 56 14.10 7.15 -15.49
C LYS A 56 14.91 7.87 -16.57
N MET A 57 15.62 7.13 -17.43
CA MET A 57 16.23 7.71 -18.64
C MET A 57 15.18 8.09 -19.71
N ARG A 58 14.00 7.47 -19.68
CA ARG A 58 12.91 7.65 -20.65
C ARG A 58 11.83 8.65 -20.19
N GLU A 59 11.63 8.83 -18.88
CA GLU A 59 10.62 9.72 -18.26
C GLU A 59 11.15 11.12 -17.88
N LYS A 60 12.36 11.54 -18.30
CA LYS A 60 12.88 12.88 -17.98
C LYS A 60 12.08 14.03 -18.63
N VAL A 61 11.02 13.71 -19.36
CA VAL A 61 10.04 14.63 -19.96
C VAL A 61 8.73 14.44 -19.17
N ASP A 62 8.20 15.52 -18.61
CA ASP A 62 6.92 15.62 -17.88
C ASP A 62 6.88 15.14 -16.41
N THR A 63 7.58 15.85 -15.52
CA THR A 63 7.25 15.80 -14.07
C THR A 63 6.39 17.00 -13.67
N VAL A 64 5.14 17.03 -14.09
CA VAL A 64 4.14 17.83 -13.37
C VAL A 64 3.84 17.08 -12.07
N ARG A 65 4.24 17.64 -10.93
CA ARG A 65 3.78 17.16 -9.62
C ARG A 65 2.25 17.28 -9.62
N SER A 66 1.54 16.17 -9.74
CA SER A 66 0.11 16.12 -9.44
C SER A 66 -0.07 16.63 -8.01
N GLN A 67 -0.60 17.83 -7.84
CA GLN A 67 -0.90 18.39 -6.54
C GLN A 67 -2.03 17.56 -5.92
N VAL A 68 -1.85 17.16 -4.66
CA VAL A 68 -2.92 16.50 -3.92
C VAL A 68 -3.85 17.59 -3.44
N GLU A 69 -4.90 17.84 -4.18
CA GLU A 69 -5.89 18.87 -3.84
C GLU A 69 -7.05 18.30 -3.02
N PHE A 70 -6.80 17.31 -2.17
CA PHE A 70 -7.84 16.73 -1.30
C PHE A 70 -7.72 17.28 0.11
N SER A 71 -8.85 17.40 0.79
CA SER A 71 -8.90 17.74 2.21
C SER A 71 -9.61 16.65 3.01
N ALA A 72 -9.26 16.51 4.29
CA ALA A 72 -10.00 15.60 5.18
C ALA A 72 -11.49 15.97 5.21
N GLY A 73 -12.35 14.95 5.15
CA GLY A 73 -13.80 15.11 5.07
C GLY A 73 -14.35 15.26 3.64
N GLU A 74 -13.53 15.49 2.63
CA GLU A 74 -13.97 15.62 1.23
C GLU A 74 -14.47 14.29 0.66
N LEU A 75 -15.48 14.34 -0.22
CA LEU A 75 -15.94 13.17 -0.95
C LEU A 75 -15.13 12.99 -2.23
N VAL A 76 -14.61 11.77 -2.41
CA VAL A 76 -13.82 11.39 -3.57
C VAL A 76 -14.37 10.12 -4.17
N LYS A 77 -14.32 10.01 -5.49
CA LYS A 77 -14.62 8.78 -6.19
C LYS A 77 -13.31 8.04 -6.46
N VAL A 78 -13.25 6.78 -6.11
CA VAL A 78 -12.15 5.92 -6.54
C VAL A 78 -12.33 5.65 -8.03
N ARG A 79 -11.29 5.89 -8.83
CA ARG A 79 -11.29 5.63 -10.27
C ARG A 79 -11.67 4.19 -10.60
N SER A 80 -12.11 3.97 -11.83
CA SER A 80 -12.40 2.62 -12.30
C SER A 80 -11.15 1.74 -12.28
N TRP A 81 -11.36 0.42 -12.28
CA TRP A 81 -10.24 -0.52 -12.33
C TRP A 81 -9.38 -0.32 -13.58
N ASP A 82 -10.00 -0.07 -14.75
CA ASP A 82 -9.27 0.06 -16.01
C ASP A 82 -8.38 1.31 -16.01
N GLU A 83 -8.88 2.43 -15.51
CA GLU A 83 -8.10 3.66 -15.33
C GLU A 83 -6.93 3.44 -14.38
N ILE A 84 -7.18 2.83 -13.21
CA ILE A 84 -6.11 2.57 -12.24
C ILE A 84 -5.09 1.60 -12.84
N GLN A 85 -5.54 0.50 -13.45
CA GLN A 85 -4.69 -0.49 -14.08
C GLN A 85 -3.76 0.14 -15.12
N SER A 86 -4.25 1.11 -15.88
CA SER A 86 -3.45 1.83 -16.89
C SER A 86 -2.28 2.62 -16.28
N THR A 87 -2.39 3.03 -15.01
CA THR A 87 -1.33 3.76 -14.28
C THR A 87 -0.28 2.86 -13.63
N LEU A 88 -0.54 1.55 -13.53
CA LEU A 88 0.33 0.64 -12.80
C LEU A 88 1.50 0.16 -13.65
N ASP A 89 2.67 0.14 -13.04
CA ASP A 89 3.85 -0.49 -13.62
C ASP A 89 3.73 -2.03 -13.65
N PRO A 90 4.69 -2.75 -14.28
CA PRO A 90 4.70 -4.21 -14.29
C PRO A 90 4.70 -4.87 -12.90
N PHE A 91 5.09 -4.13 -11.85
CA PHE A 91 5.08 -4.59 -10.46
C PHE A 91 3.76 -4.31 -9.73
N LYS A 92 2.76 -3.77 -10.43
CA LYS A 92 1.45 -3.35 -9.91
C LYS A 92 1.55 -2.17 -8.94
N GLU A 93 2.46 -1.26 -9.23
CA GLU A 93 2.74 -0.08 -8.41
C GLU A 93 2.60 1.21 -9.24
N LEU A 94 2.20 2.29 -8.58
CA LEU A 94 2.34 3.65 -9.10
C LEU A 94 3.21 4.46 -8.15
N LYS A 95 4.34 4.97 -8.65
CA LYS A 95 5.31 5.76 -7.87
C LYS A 95 5.69 5.07 -6.53
N GLY A 96 5.87 3.75 -6.58
CA GLY A 96 6.25 2.90 -5.44
C GLY A 96 5.12 2.52 -4.47
N CYS A 97 3.87 2.94 -4.73
CA CYS A 97 2.70 2.50 -3.97
C CYS A 97 2.02 1.33 -4.67
N ALA A 98 1.93 0.17 -4.02
CA ALA A 98 1.32 -1.02 -4.59
C ALA A 98 -0.21 -0.94 -4.57
N PHE A 99 -0.84 -1.34 -5.67
CA PHE A 99 -2.27 -1.57 -5.73
C PHE A 99 -2.56 -3.03 -5.39
N LEU A 100 -3.21 -3.27 -4.24
CA LEU A 100 -3.49 -4.62 -3.76
C LEU A 100 -4.73 -5.20 -4.47
N PRO A 101 -4.81 -6.53 -4.68
CA PRO A 101 -5.97 -7.16 -5.32
C PRO A 101 -7.30 -6.81 -4.64
N ASP A 102 -7.33 -6.78 -3.31
CA ASP A 102 -8.54 -6.50 -2.55
C ASP A 102 -8.98 -5.04 -2.66
N MET A 103 -8.11 -4.12 -3.11
CA MET A 103 -8.49 -2.72 -3.35
C MET A 103 -9.47 -2.59 -4.51
N LYS A 104 -9.53 -3.56 -5.43
CA LYS A 104 -10.44 -3.55 -6.59
C LYS A 104 -11.90 -3.42 -6.20
N GLN A 105 -12.29 -3.95 -5.04
CA GLN A 105 -13.69 -3.89 -4.56
C GLN A 105 -14.18 -2.46 -4.33
N TYR A 106 -13.25 -1.51 -4.16
CA TYR A 106 -13.57 -0.09 -3.94
C TYR A 106 -13.53 0.74 -5.24
N CYS A 107 -13.08 0.18 -6.36
CA CYS A 107 -13.06 0.89 -7.64
C CYS A 107 -14.46 1.33 -8.05
N GLY A 108 -14.59 2.59 -8.51
CA GLY A 108 -15.87 3.19 -8.89
C GLY A 108 -16.75 3.62 -7.71
N THR A 109 -16.38 3.33 -6.46
CA THR A 109 -17.14 3.72 -5.28
C THR A 109 -16.79 5.15 -4.84
N THR A 110 -17.77 5.83 -4.24
CA THR A 110 -17.54 7.12 -3.57
C THR A 110 -17.19 6.88 -2.11
N GLN A 111 -16.10 7.47 -1.66
CA GLN A 111 -15.56 7.35 -0.31
C GLN A 111 -15.27 8.74 0.26
N ARG A 112 -15.16 8.83 1.58
CA ARG A 112 -14.73 10.07 2.24
C ARG A 112 -13.24 10.01 2.55
N VAL A 113 -12.56 11.13 2.34
CA VAL A 113 -11.16 11.29 2.72
C VAL A 113 -11.08 11.34 4.24
N LEU A 114 -10.41 10.35 4.83
CA LEU A 114 -10.10 10.35 6.25
C LEU A 114 -8.95 11.32 6.55
N GLN A 115 -7.86 11.19 5.78
CA GLN A 115 -6.65 11.98 6.01
C GLN A 115 -5.78 12.03 4.76
N VAL A 116 -5.20 13.18 4.47
CA VAL A 116 -4.07 13.29 3.54
C VAL A 116 -2.78 12.97 4.29
N MET A 117 -2.10 11.90 3.89
CA MET A 117 -0.97 11.37 4.65
C MET A 117 0.33 12.09 4.31
N GLU A 118 0.92 12.76 5.31
CA GLU A 118 2.22 13.43 5.18
C GLU A 118 3.40 12.55 5.65
N ARG A 119 3.12 11.66 6.61
CA ARG A 119 4.10 10.78 7.24
C ARG A 119 3.46 9.53 7.82
N PHE A 120 4.23 8.45 7.91
CA PHE A 120 3.81 7.21 8.55
C PHE A 120 5.00 6.53 9.24
N LEU A 121 4.71 5.69 10.24
CA LEU A 121 5.72 4.83 10.86
C LEU A 121 5.94 3.59 10.01
N ASP A 122 7.16 3.37 9.54
CA ASP A 122 7.53 2.12 8.90
C ASP A 122 8.02 1.11 9.95
N GLU A 123 7.16 0.14 10.27
CA GLU A 123 7.42 -0.85 11.33
C GLU A 123 8.59 -1.79 11.04
N ARG A 124 9.07 -1.83 9.79
CA ARG A 124 10.21 -2.68 9.40
C ARG A 124 11.53 -2.14 9.91
N ASP A 125 11.63 -0.81 10.03
CA ASP A 125 12.86 -0.12 10.47
C ASP A 125 12.63 0.91 11.58
N TYR A 126 11.41 1.00 12.11
CA TYR A 126 10.99 1.90 13.19
C TYR A 126 11.24 3.38 12.90
N LYS A 127 11.16 3.79 11.63
CA LYS A 127 11.35 5.19 11.24
C LYS A 127 10.05 5.82 10.75
N VAL A 128 9.80 7.06 11.19
CA VAL A 128 8.75 7.89 10.60
C VAL A 128 9.26 8.43 9.27
N LYS A 129 8.56 8.08 8.18
CA LYS A 129 8.93 8.45 6.81
C LYS A 129 7.93 9.45 6.26
N LYS A 130 8.44 10.46 5.56
CA LYS A 130 7.63 11.41 4.81
C LYS A 130 7.09 10.78 3.54
N VAL A 131 5.90 11.18 3.14
CA VAL A 131 5.25 10.74 1.91
C VAL A 131 4.43 11.88 1.32
N HIS A 132 4.17 11.79 0.01
CA HIS A 132 3.35 12.75 -0.72
C HIS A 132 2.49 11.99 -1.73
N GLY A 133 1.29 12.48 -2.02
CA GLY A 133 0.41 11.81 -2.97
C GLY A 133 -0.37 10.65 -2.38
N ILE A 134 -0.41 10.50 -1.05
CA ILE A 134 -1.12 9.40 -0.40
C ILE A 134 -2.28 9.94 0.43
N VAL A 135 -3.43 9.30 0.26
CA VAL A 135 -4.68 9.59 0.93
C VAL A 135 -5.16 8.32 1.64
N LEU A 136 -5.70 8.49 2.84
CA LEU A 136 -6.43 7.45 3.57
C LEU A 136 -7.92 7.73 3.43
N LEU A 137 -8.72 6.69 3.19
CA LEU A 137 -10.17 6.78 3.05
C LEU A 137 -10.86 6.17 4.27
N GLU A 138 -12.01 6.73 4.64
CA GLU A 138 -12.83 6.24 5.76
C GLU A 138 -13.36 4.84 5.47
N ASN A 139 -13.29 3.94 6.46
CA ASN A 139 -13.81 2.55 6.38
C ASN A 139 -13.23 1.67 5.24
N VAL A 140 -12.19 2.14 4.55
CA VAL A 140 -11.46 1.41 3.52
C VAL A 140 -10.16 0.86 4.12
N ILE A 141 -10.27 -0.33 4.69
CA ILE A 141 -9.24 -0.96 5.52
C ILE A 141 -8.81 -2.32 4.96
N CYS A 142 -7.56 -2.69 5.25
CA CYS A 142 -7.01 -3.99 4.94
C CYS A 142 -7.58 -5.05 5.90
N ARG A 143 -8.18 -6.11 5.34
CA ARG A 143 -8.71 -7.26 6.10
C ARG A 143 -7.79 -8.49 6.07
N GLY A 144 -6.55 -8.30 5.63
CA GLY A 144 -5.63 -9.39 5.30
C GLY A 144 -5.28 -9.39 3.83
N THR A 145 -4.54 -10.42 3.41
CA THR A 145 -4.16 -10.59 1.99
C THR A 145 -4.25 -12.06 1.61
N PRO A 146 -4.40 -12.39 0.31
CA PRO A 146 -4.36 -13.79 -0.13
C PRO A 146 -3.07 -14.54 0.28
N ALA A 147 -1.96 -13.82 0.45
CA ALA A 147 -0.66 -14.38 0.80
C ALA A 147 -0.49 -14.66 2.30
N PHE A 148 -1.19 -13.91 3.16
CA PHE A 148 -1.04 -13.98 4.63
C PHE A 148 -2.33 -14.40 5.36
N GLY A 149 -3.45 -14.47 4.65
CA GLY A 149 -4.77 -14.79 5.22
C GLY A 149 -5.44 -13.57 5.84
N ARG A 150 -6.52 -13.84 6.59
CA ARG A 150 -7.27 -12.84 7.38
C ARG A 150 -6.34 -12.16 8.38
N CYS A 151 -6.47 -10.84 8.52
CA CYS A 151 -5.77 -10.05 9.52
C CYS A 151 -6.71 -9.04 10.13
N ASP A 152 -6.88 -9.10 11.45
CA ASP A 152 -7.80 -8.23 12.20
C ASP A 152 -7.16 -6.90 12.64
N ARG A 153 -5.95 -6.61 12.16
CA ARG A 153 -5.23 -5.36 12.46
C ARG A 153 -5.87 -4.13 11.81
N ASN A 154 -6.66 -4.33 10.75
CA ASN A 154 -7.46 -3.28 10.09
C ASN A 154 -6.66 -2.04 9.68
N CYS A 155 -5.44 -2.22 9.16
CA CYS A 155 -4.61 -1.10 8.69
C CYS A 155 -5.31 -0.34 7.54
N HIS A 156 -5.26 0.99 7.53
CA HIS A 156 -5.73 1.77 6.39
C HIS A 156 -4.92 1.47 5.12
N LEU A 157 -5.62 1.39 3.99
CA LEU A 157 -5.00 1.22 2.68
C LEU A 157 -4.44 2.56 2.18
N PHE A 158 -3.28 2.51 1.52
CA PHE A 158 -2.68 3.70 0.91
C PHE A 158 -3.26 3.91 -0.49
N TRP A 159 -3.91 5.05 -0.68
CA TRP A 159 -4.46 5.44 -1.98
C TRP A 159 -3.61 6.54 -2.60
N ARG A 160 -3.13 6.32 -3.83
CA ARG A 160 -2.53 7.39 -4.62
C ARG A 160 -3.60 8.44 -4.94
N ALA A 161 -3.26 9.72 -4.81
CA ALA A 161 -4.15 10.80 -5.24
C ALA A 161 -4.56 10.65 -6.72
N GLU A 162 -3.67 10.12 -7.56
CA GLU A 162 -3.90 9.83 -8.97
C GLU A 162 -4.98 8.75 -9.23
N TRP A 163 -5.36 7.98 -8.22
CA TRP A 163 -6.43 6.98 -8.30
C TRP A 163 -7.79 7.52 -7.81
N LEU A 164 -7.85 8.78 -7.41
CA LEU A 164 -9.02 9.42 -6.84
C LEU A 164 -9.46 10.59 -7.71
N GLU A 165 -10.76 10.84 -7.71
CA GLU A 165 -11.37 11.97 -8.40
C GLU A 165 -12.22 12.76 -7.42
N LYS A 166 -12.20 14.09 -7.54
CA LYS A 166 -13.10 14.94 -6.77
C LYS A 166 -14.53 14.67 -7.23
N VAL A 167 -15.42 14.44 -6.26
CA VAL A 167 -16.85 14.50 -6.54
C VAL A 167 -17.25 15.96 -6.48
N VAL A 168 -17.38 16.60 -7.64
CA VAL A 168 -17.96 17.94 -7.71
C VAL A 168 -19.44 17.80 -7.35
N ALA A 169 -19.86 18.50 -6.29
CA ALA A 169 -21.26 18.65 -5.94
C ALA A 169 -21.96 19.59 -6.92
#